data_AF-A0AA85BL87-F1
#
_entry.id   AF-A0AA85BL87-F1
#
_cell.length_a   1.000
_cell.length_b   1.000
_cell.length_c   1.000
_cell.angle_alpha   90.00
_cell.angle_beta   90.00
_cell.angle_gamma   90.00
#
_symmetry.space_group_name_H-M   'P 1'
#
loop_
_entity.id
_entity.type
_entity.pdbx_description
1 polymer ?
#
loop_
_entity_poly.entity_id
_entity_poly.type
_entity_poly.pdbx_seq_one_letter_code
_entity_poly.pdbx_strand_id
1 'polypeptide(L)'
;MPPLIFEWYNECYLGAAHGFAGILTTLLKVYRLFPGSISSHSLNQLVLPTVDWMSQLQLSNGNWSPSLGDSESHDILVHWCHGATGVIPLMLSAYKITGENKYLKCALDGGEAVWTRGLLHKGCGLCHGSAGSGFALLEIYQTTQDPKYLYRAIKFAEWCTDCFKNATRVADRPYSLMEGLAGTLYFLVGILDPVNSKFPLLSGL
;
A
#
# COMPACT_ATOMS: atom_id res chain seq x y z
N MET A 1 11.22 -15.49 13.73
CA MET A 1 11.87 -14.51 12.84
C MET A 1 11.65 -14.93 11.41
N PRO A 2 11.47 -14.00 10.46
CA PRO A 2 11.35 -14.32 9.04
C PRO A 2 12.69 -14.84 8.47
N PRO A 3 12.68 -15.59 7.36
CA PRO A 3 13.91 -16.01 6.68
C PRO A 3 14.73 -14.86 6.06
N LEU A 4 14.08 -13.77 5.66
CA LEU A 4 14.74 -12.59 5.11
C LEU A 4 14.58 -11.41 6.08
N ILE A 5 15.65 -10.63 6.25
CA ILE A 5 15.68 -9.39 7.05
C ILE A 5 16.28 -8.28 6.20
N PHE A 6 15.70 -7.09 6.30
CA PHE A 6 16.14 -5.88 5.58
C PHE A 6 16.19 -4.70 6.52
N GLU A 7 17.13 -3.78 6.25
CA GLU A 7 17.38 -2.61 7.08
C GLU A 7 17.74 -1.42 6.20
N TRP A 8 17.29 -0.24 6.59
CA TRP A 8 17.67 1.03 5.97
C TRP A 8 17.78 2.09 7.07
N TYR A 9 18.87 2.86 7.11
CA TYR A 9 19.14 3.85 8.17
C TYR A 9 19.01 3.29 9.61
N ASN A 10 19.56 2.10 9.82
CA ASN A 10 19.55 1.39 11.11
C ASN A 10 18.16 0.95 11.61
N GLU A 11 17.17 0.89 10.72
CA GLU A 11 15.79 0.58 11.05
C GLU A 11 15.21 -0.51 10.13
N CYS A 12 14.43 -1.41 10.71
CA CYS A 12 13.71 -2.46 10.00
C CYS A 12 12.31 -1.97 9.57
N TYR A 13 12.25 -1.12 8.55
CA TYR A 13 11.01 -0.52 8.06
C TYR A 13 10.04 -1.55 7.46
N LEU A 14 8.75 -1.45 7.78
CA LEU A 14 7.73 -2.37 7.27
C LEU A 14 7.06 -1.89 5.98
N GLY A 15 6.98 -0.57 5.77
CA GLY A 15 6.22 0.05 4.68
C GLY A 15 6.83 -0.07 3.28
N ALA A 16 6.17 0.52 2.27
CA ALA A 16 6.50 0.30 0.87
C ALA A 16 7.71 1.10 0.35
N ALA A 17 8.00 2.26 0.96
CA ALA A 17 9.05 3.15 0.45
C ALA A 17 10.46 2.64 0.75
N HIS A 18 10.68 2.13 1.97
CA HIS A 18 12.02 1.80 2.48
C HIS A 18 12.09 0.40 3.12
N GLY A 19 11.01 -0.38 3.02
CA GLY A 19 10.80 -1.51 3.89
C GLY A 19 10.39 -2.81 3.21
N PHE A 20 10.03 -3.77 4.08
CA PHE A 20 9.63 -5.12 3.69
C PHE A 20 8.51 -5.12 2.65
N ALA A 21 7.48 -4.28 2.78
CA ALA A 21 6.36 -4.28 1.84
C ALA A 21 6.80 -3.98 0.41
N GLY A 22 7.69 -3.01 0.21
CA GLY A 22 8.20 -2.64 -1.12
C GLY A 22 9.07 -3.73 -1.73
N ILE A 23 10.00 -4.27 -0.94
CA ILE A 23 10.93 -5.32 -1.37
C ILE A 23 10.15 -6.60 -1.74
N LEU A 24 9.29 -7.08 -0.84
CA LEU A 24 8.53 -8.31 -1.06
C LEU A 24 7.54 -8.16 -2.22
N THR A 25 6.86 -7.02 -2.35
CA THR A 25 5.97 -6.76 -3.51
C THR A 25 6.77 -6.85 -4.81
N THR A 26 7.97 -6.28 -4.84
CA THR A 26 8.86 -6.34 -6.01
C THR A 26 9.27 -7.78 -6.33
N LEU A 27 9.66 -8.57 -5.33
CA LEU A 27 10.03 -9.97 -5.52
C LEU A 27 8.86 -10.82 -6.05
N LEU A 28 7.66 -10.65 -5.49
CA LEU A 28 6.46 -11.35 -5.96
C LEU A 28 6.11 -10.96 -7.40
N LYS A 29 6.28 -9.68 -7.77
CA LYS A 29 6.11 -9.20 -9.14
C LYS A 29 7.13 -9.80 -10.10
N VAL A 30 8.41 -9.82 -9.71
CA VAL A 30 9.49 -10.39 -10.52
C VAL A 30 9.24 -11.88 -10.77
N TYR A 31 8.86 -12.63 -9.73
CA TYR A 31 8.50 -14.05 -9.84
C TYR A 31 7.40 -14.28 -10.89
N ARG A 32 6.35 -13.44 -10.87
CA ARG A 32 5.20 -13.58 -11.77
C ARG A 32 5.47 -13.11 -13.20
N LEU A 33 6.19 -12.00 -13.38
CA LEU A 33 6.41 -11.38 -14.70
C LEU A 33 7.59 -12.00 -15.45
N PHE A 34 8.56 -12.58 -14.74
CA PHE A 34 9.76 -13.17 -15.34
C PHE A 34 9.94 -14.61 -14.83
N PRO A 35 9.19 -15.58 -15.40
CA PRO A 35 9.28 -16.98 -15.00
C PRO A 35 10.72 -17.49 -15.01
N GLY A 36 11.15 -18.10 -13.91
CA GLY A 36 12.51 -18.63 -13.73
C GLY A 36 13.51 -17.66 -13.10
N SER A 37 13.19 -16.36 -12.97
CA SER A 37 14.05 -15.39 -12.27
C SER A 37 14.15 -15.65 -10.75
N ILE A 38 13.07 -16.17 -10.16
CA ILE A 38 13.01 -16.64 -8.77
C ILE A 38 12.54 -18.09 -8.81
N SER A 39 13.33 -18.99 -8.24
CA SER A 39 12.96 -20.41 -8.17
C SER A 39 11.77 -20.63 -7.23
N SER A 40 10.96 -21.66 -7.49
CA SER A 40 9.87 -22.04 -6.56
C SER A 40 10.40 -22.39 -5.16
N HIS A 41 11.63 -22.90 -5.06
CA HIS A 41 12.27 -23.15 -3.77
C HIS A 41 12.52 -21.83 -3.01
N SER A 42 13.15 -20.84 -3.66
CA SER A 42 13.39 -19.52 -3.04
C SER A 42 12.10 -18.80 -2.68
N LEU A 43 11.07 -18.88 -3.54
CA LEU A 43 9.75 -18.32 -3.26
C LEU A 43 9.15 -18.95 -1.98
N ASN A 44 9.11 -20.28 -1.91
CA ASN A 44 8.41 -21.00 -0.84
C ASN A 44 9.19 -21.07 0.48
N GLN A 45 10.53 -20.96 0.43
CA GLN A 45 11.37 -21.07 1.63
C GLN A 45 11.81 -19.71 2.19
N LEU A 46 11.87 -18.66 1.35
CA LEU A 46 12.38 -17.36 1.75
C LEU A 46 11.32 -16.26 1.65
N VAL A 47 10.71 -16.09 0.47
CA VAL A 47 9.84 -14.94 0.21
C VAL A 47 8.49 -15.09 0.91
N LEU A 48 7.72 -16.15 0.61
CA LEU A 48 6.39 -16.33 1.19
C LEU A 48 6.39 -16.48 2.72
N PRO A 49 7.34 -17.18 3.36
CA PRO A 49 7.41 -17.18 4.82
C PRO A 49 7.71 -15.80 5.43
N THR A 50 8.45 -14.94 4.71
CA THR A 50 8.66 -13.53 5.13
C THR A 50 7.39 -12.71 4.94
N VAL A 51 6.60 -12.96 3.90
CA VAL A 51 5.27 -12.36 3.70
C VAL A 51 4.29 -12.82 4.78
N ASP A 52 4.32 -14.09 5.16
CA ASP A 52 3.52 -14.63 6.26
C ASP A 52 3.84 -13.93 7.58
N TRP A 53 5.12 -13.76 7.88
CA TRP A 53 5.54 -12.99 9.03
C TRP A 53 5.02 -11.53 8.97
N MET A 54 5.11 -10.85 7.82
CA MET A 54 4.52 -9.51 7.64
C MET A 54 3.01 -9.47 7.92
N SER A 55 2.26 -10.52 7.53
CA SER A 55 0.83 -10.59 7.80
C SER A 55 0.51 -10.70 9.29
N GLN A 56 1.39 -11.35 10.07
CA GLN A 56 1.24 -11.52 11.53
C GLN A 56 1.57 -10.24 12.32
N LEU A 57 2.21 -9.25 11.70
CA LEU A 57 2.50 -7.95 12.32
C LEU A 57 1.34 -6.96 12.22
N GLN A 58 0.22 -7.33 11.57
CA GLN A 58 -0.92 -6.44 11.44
C GLN A 58 -1.51 -6.13 12.83
N LEU A 59 -1.71 -4.84 13.10
CA LEU A 59 -2.31 -4.36 14.34
C LEU A 59 -3.81 -4.68 14.37
N SER A 60 -4.39 -4.67 15.57
CA SER A 60 -5.81 -4.97 15.80
C SER A 60 -6.78 -4.08 15.02
N ASN A 61 -6.35 -2.87 14.64
CA ASN A 61 -7.12 -1.92 13.84
C ASN A 61 -6.83 -1.99 12.33
N GLY A 62 -6.11 -3.01 11.88
CA GLY A 62 -5.81 -3.28 10.47
C GLY A 62 -4.58 -2.57 9.92
N ASN A 63 -3.91 -1.69 10.68
CA ASN A 63 -2.71 -1.00 10.23
C ASN A 63 -1.41 -1.79 10.50
N TRP A 64 -0.27 -1.24 10.06
CA TRP A 64 1.07 -1.71 10.40
C TRP A 64 1.91 -0.55 10.94
N SER A 65 2.76 -0.84 11.91
CA SER A 65 3.74 0.13 12.42
C SER A 65 4.75 0.54 11.34
N PRO A 66 5.41 1.70 11.46
CA PRO A 66 6.42 2.14 10.50
C PRO A 66 7.63 1.19 10.42
N SER A 67 8.13 0.74 11.58
CA SER A 67 9.27 -0.16 11.73
C SER A 67 9.00 -1.29 12.72
N LEU A 68 9.82 -2.33 12.67
CA LEU A 68 9.82 -3.42 13.65
C LEU A 68 10.25 -2.90 15.03
N GLY A 69 9.48 -3.20 16.07
CA GLY A 69 9.79 -2.78 17.44
C GLY A 69 9.18 -1.44 17.86
N ASP A 70 8.56 -0.72 16.93
CA ASP A 70 7.74 0.45 17.26
C ASP A 70 6.54 0.03 18.12
N SER A 71 6.27 0.80 19.18
CA SER A 71 5.11 0.59 20.05
C SER A 71 3.80 0.95 19.33
N GLU A 72 2.69 0.33 19.74
CA GLU A 72 1.34 0.65 19.25
C GLU A 72 0.98 2.14 19.41
N SER A 73 1.60 2.85 20.36
CA SER A 73 1.45 4.30 20.53
C SER A 73 1.92 5.13 19.33
N HIS A 74 2.66 4.53 18.39
CA HIS A 74 3.10 5.14 17.13
C HIS A 74 2.25 4.73 15.92
N ASP A 75 1.09 4.10 16.14
CA ASP A 75 0.10 3.79 15.11
C ASP A 75 -0.64 5.04 14.60
N ILE A 76 0.11 5.90 13.90
CA ILE A 76 -0.36 7.19 13.41
C ILE A 76 -0.33 7.24 11.88
N LEU A 77 0.60 6.53 11.25
CA LEU A 77 0.86 6.64 9.82
C LEU A 77 0.02 5.64 9.03
N VAL A 78 -0.86 6.15 8.17
CA VAL A 78 -1.67 5.37 7.21
C VAL A 78 -1.26 5.76 5.79
N HIS A 79 0.04 5.67 5.52
CA HIS A 79 0.69 6.20 4.32
C HIS A 79 1.20 5.08 3.42
N TRP A 80 1.47 5.40 2.14
CA TRP A 80 2.13 4.44 1.25
C TRP A 80 3.56 4.16 1.74
N CYS A 81 4.29 5.18 2.19
CA CYS A 81 5.63 4.98 2.73
C CYS A 81 5.66 4.15 4.03
N HIS A 82 4.67 4.35 4.93
CA HIS A 82 4.57 3.69 6.23
C HIS A 82 3.10 3.44 6.60
N GLY A 83 2.71 2.18 6.78
CA GLY A 83 1.36 1.76 7.16
C GLY A 83 0.58 1.03 6.06
N ALA A 84 -0.71 0.83 6.32
CA ALA A 84 -1.60 -0.04 5.57
C ALA A 84 -1.65 0.28 4.07
N THR A 85 -1.70 1.56 3.72
CA THR A 85 -1.72 2.00 2.31
C THR A 85 -0.56 1.40 1.51
N GLY A 86 0.62 1.23 2.11
CA GLY A 86 1.78 0.60 1.46
C GLY A 86 1.83 -0.93 1.56
N VAL A 87 1.20 -1.53 2.56
CA VAL A 87 1.22 -2.99 2.80
C VAL A 87 0.10 -3.73 2.05
N ILE A 88 -1.04 -3.08 1.78
CA ILE A 88 -2.16 -3.66 1.02
C ILE A 88 -1.70 -4.29 -0.31
N PRO A 89 -0.91 -3.63 -1.17
CA PRO A 89 -0.45 -4.21 -2.43
C PRO A 89 0.37 -5.50 -2.25
N LEU A 90 1.15 -5.61 -1.16
CA LEU A 90 1.89 -6.83 -0.84
C LEU A 90 0.92 -7.99 -0.56
N MET A 91 -0.06 -7.76 0.32
CA MET A 91 -1.03 -8.78 0.71
C MET A 91 -1.88 -9.24 -0.47
N LEU A 92 -2.31 -8.31 -1.34
CA LEU A 92 -3.03 -8.64 -2.57
C LEU A 92 -2.15 -9.42 -3.56
N SER A 93 -0.87 -9.06 -3.69
CA SER A 93 0.09 -9.78 -4.54
C SER A 93 0.31 -11.22 -4.06
N ALA A 94 0.45 -11.41 -2.75
CA ALA A 94 0.57 -12.73 -2.13
C ALA A 94 -0.70 -13.58 -2.37
N TYR A 95 -1.88 -13.01 -2.15
CA TYR A 95 -3.16 -13.66 -2.44
C TYR A 95 -3.26 -14.11 -3.91
N LYS A 96 -2.88 -13.24 -4.87
CA LYS A 96 -2.89 -13.58 -6.30
C LYS A 96 -1.95 -14.74 -6.67
N ILE A 97 -0.89 -14.96 -5.88
CA ILE A 97 0.09 -16.03 -6.13
C ILE A 97 -0.32 -17.34 -5.44
N THR A 98 -0.79 -17.28 -4.19
CA THR A 98 -1.04 -18.47 -3.37
C THR A 98 -2.51 -18.89 -3.34
N GLY A 99 -3.44 -17.98 -3.59
CA GLY A 99 -4.87 -18.18 -3.38
C GLY A 99 -5.30 -18.21 -1.90
N GLU A 100 -4.39 -17.93 -0.96
CA GLU A 100 -4.69 -18.05 0.47
C GLU A 100 -5.48 -16.85 1.01
N ASN A 101 -6.69 -17.11 1.49
CA ASN A 101 -7.60 -16.08 2.01
C ASN A 101 -7.05 -15.27 3.19
N LYS A 102 -6.04 -15.76 3.91
CA LYS A 102 -5.41 -15.02 5.02
C LYS A 102 -4.82 -13.69 4.54
N TYR A 103 -4.18 -13.67 3.38
CA TYR A 103 -3.61 -12.44 2.81
C TYR A 103 -4.70 -11.49 2.33
N LEU A 104 -5.75 -12.03 1.69
CA LEU A 104 -6.89 -11.22 1.29
C LEU A 104 -7.55 -10.57 2.52
N LYS A 105 -7.77 -11.33 3.60
CA LYS A 105 -8.28 -10.80 4.86
C LYS A 105 -7.42 -9.64 5.38
N CYS A 106 -6.10 -9.80 5.45
CA CYS A 106 -5.19 -8.72 5.86
C CYS A 106 -5.33 -7.47 4.98
N ALA A 107 -5.44 -7.64 3.66
CA ALA A 107 -5.66 -6.52 2.74
C ALA A 107 -7.00 -5.80 2.98
N LEU A 108 -8.07 -6.56 3.24
CA LEU A 108 -9.40 -6.00 3.53
C LEU A 108 -9.41 -5.24 4.87
N ASP A 109 -8.79 -5.80 5.91
CA ASP A 109 -8.65 -5.16 7.22
C ASP A 109 -7.81 -3.87 7.11
N GLY A 110 -6.72 -3.90 6.32
CA GLY A 110 -5.96 -2.70 5.97
C GLY A 110 -6.81 -1.68 5.21
N GLY A 111 -7.70 -2.14 4.33
CA GLY A 111 -8.66 -1.29 3.63
C GLY A 111 -9.65 -0.60 4.57
N GLU A 112 -10.04 -1.22 5.69
CA GLU A 112 -10.85 -0.57 6.73
C GLU A 112 -10.05 0.51 7.49
N ALA A 113 -8.76 0.24 7.77
CA ALA A 113 -7.87 1.25 8.35
C ALA A 113 -7.71 2.46 7.43
N VAL A 114 -7.49 2.23 6.13
CA VAL A 114 -7.39 3.27 5.10
C VAL A 114 -8.71 4.02 4.97
N TRP A 115 -9.86 3.34 4.94
CA TRP A 115 -11.16 4.00 4.88
C TRP A 115 -11.40 4.94 6.06
N THR A 116 -11.02 4.51 7.26
CA THR A 116 -11.27 5.26 8.50
C THR A 116 -10.30 6.42 8.70
N ARG A 117 -9.04 6.28 8.26
CA ARG A 117 -7.93 7.20 8.60
C ARG A 117 -7.10 7.72 7.41
N GLY A 118 -7.44 7.34 6.17
CA GLY A 118 -6.69 7.70 4.95
C GLY A 118 -7.02 9.08 4.35
N LEU A 119 -8.00 9.80 4.91
CA LEU A 119 -8.19 11.22 4.59
C LEU A 119 -7.18 12.03 5.42
N LEU A 120 -6.03 12.34 4.80
CA LEU A 120 -4.85 12.82 5.51
C LEU A 120 -4.81 14.35 5.49
N HIS A 121 -4.68 14.96 6.67
CA HIS A 121 -4.47 16.42 6.79
C HIS A 121 -3.20 16.92 6.08
N LYS A 122 -2.25 16.01 5.81
CA LYS A 122 -0.98 16.29 5.13
C LYS A 122 -1.14 16.62 3.64
N GLY A 123 -2.30 16.32 3.05
CA GLY A 123 -2.63 16.68 1.67
C GLY A 123 -3.00 15.48 0.80
N CYS A 124 -3.06 15.69 -0.51
CA CYS A 124 -3.56 14.72 -1.48
C CYS A 124 -2.48 14.11 -2.37
N GLY A 125 -1.20 14.12 -1.96
CA GLY A 125 -0.10 13.46 -2.67
C GLY A 125 -0.21 11.92 -2.66
N LEU A 126 0.75 11.24 -3.31
CA LEU A 126 0.77 9.78 -3.41
C LEU A 126 1.50 9.08 -2.25
N CYS A 127 2.63 9.62 -1.80
CA CYS A 127 3.50 8.97 -0.81
C CYS A 127 2.86 8.88 0.58
N HIS A 128 2.19 9.96 0.99
CA HIS A 128 1.59 10.13 2.31
C HIS A 128 0.43 11.15 2.24
N GLY A 129 -0.41 10.98 1.22
CA GLY A 129 -1.60 11.78 0.99
C GLY A 129 -2.77 10.90 0.55
N SER A 130 -3.96 11.51 0.52
CA SER A 130 -5.21 10.77 0.24
C SER A 130 -5.29 10.15 -1.15
N ALA A 131 -4.58 10.67 -2.15
CA ALA A 131 -4.54 10.01 -3.46
C ALA A 131 -3.87 8.63 -3.38
N GLY A 132 -2.79 8.48 -2.59
CA GLY A 132 -2.16 7.18 -2.35
C GLY A 132 -3.09 6.21 -1.65
N SER A 133 -3.83 6.67 -0.64
CA SER A 133 -4.86 5.88 0.05
C SER A 133 -5.98 5.44 -0.89
N GLY A 134 -6.43 6.31 -1.80
CA GLY A 134 -7.42 5.98 -2.81
C GLY A 134 -6.95 4.87 -3.76
N PHE A 135 -5.69 4.89 -4.19
CA PHE A 135 -5.10 3.81 -4.98
C PHE A 135 -5.09 2.46 -4.26
N ALA A 136 -4.78 2.42 -2.96
CA ALA A 136 -4.79 1.17 -2.21
C ALA A 136 -6.20 0.55 -2.16
N LEU A 137 -7.24 1.37 -2.00
CA LEU A 137 -8.63 0.91 -2.06
C LEU A 137 -9.02 0.46 -3.47
N LEU A 138 -8.54 1.16 -4.50
CA LEU A 138 -8.77 0.78 -5.89
C LEU A 138 -8.14 -0.58 -6.22
N GLU A 139 -6.95 -0.88 -5.71
CA GLU A 139 -6.28 -2.17 -5.94
C GLU A 139 -7.01 -3.33 -5.24
N ILE A 140 -7.64 -3.08 -4.08
CA ILE A 140 -8.56 -4.04 -3.46
C ILE A 140 -9.74 -4.32 -4.40
N TYR A 141 -10.41 -3.28 -4.92
CA TYR A 141 -11.50 -3.45 -5.89
C TYR A 141 -11.05 -4.24 -7.12
N GLN A 142 -9.91 -3.92 -7.71
CA GLN A 142 -9.40 -4.65 -8.88
C GLN A 142 -9.19 -6.13 -8.60
N THR A 143 -8.82 -6.48 -7.37
CA THR A 143 -8.58 -7.87 -6.96
C THR A 143 -9.86 -8.62 -6.60
N THR A 144 -10.81 -7.96 -5.91
CA THR A 144 -12.02 -8.61 -5.38
C THR A 144 -13.27 -8.43 -6.22
N GLN A 145 -13.28 -7.42 -7.11
CA GLN A 145 -14.45 -6.93 -7.82
C GLN A 145 -15.60 -6.46 -6.90
N ASP A 146 -15.33 -6.22 -5.62
CA ASP A 146 -16.33 -5.70 -4.67
C ASP A 146 -16.57 -4.21 -4.89
N PRO A 147 -17.77 -3.79 -5.36
CA PRO A 147 -18.07 -2.39 -5.66
C PRO A 147 -17.96 -1.46 -4.45
N LYS A 148 -17.98 -1.99 -3.22
CA LYS A 148 -17.71 -1.22 -1.99
C LYS A 148 -16.37 -0.48 -2.09
N TYR A 149 -15.32 -1.15 -2.55
CA TYR A 149 -13.99 -0.56 -2.61
C TYR A 149 -13.82 0.44 -3.76
N LEU A 150 -14.52 0.22 -4.89
CA LEU A 150 -14.59 1.21 -5.96
C LEU A 150 -15.27 2.50 -5.47
N TYR A 151 -16.42 2.36 -4.79
CA TYR A 151 -17.12 3.50 -4.18
C TYR A 151 -16.20 4.27 -3.22
N ARG A 152 -15.47 3.57 -2.35
CA ARG A 152 -14.54 4.21 -1.42
C ARG A 152 -13.39 4.92 -2.14
N ALA A 153 -12.80 4.32 -3.17
CA ALA A 153 -11.78 4.98 -3.99
C ALA A 153 -12.31 6.26 -4.66
N ILE A 154 -13.55 6.23 -5.17
CA ILE A 154 -14.23 7.42 -5.74
C ILE A 154 -14.45 8.50 -4.67
N LYS A 155 -14.81 8.14 -3.43
CA LYS A 155 -14.93 9.12 -2.33
C LYS A 155 -13.60 9.78 -1.97
N PHE A 156 -12.50 9.05 -2.07
CA PHE A 156 -11.17 9.65 -1.94
C PHE A 156 -10.84 10.55 -3.13
N ALA A 157 -11.30 10.24 -4.34
CA ALA A 157 -11.16 11.10 -5.51
C ALA A 157 -11.95 12.40 -5.34
N GLU A 158 -13.20 12.31 -4.86
CA GLU A 158 -14.04 13.46 -4.53
C GLU A 158 -13.33 14.38 -3.53
N TRP A 159 -12.79 13.83 -2.44
CA TRP A 159 -11.97 14.60 -1.48
C TRP A 159 -10.78 15.30 -2.13
N CYS A 160 -10.09 14.62 -3.04
CA CYS A 160 -8.95 15.16 -3.78
C CYS A 160 -9.32 16.28 -4.75
N THR A 161 -10.58 16.42 -5.19
CA THR A 161 -10.97 17.54 -6.06
C THR A 161 -10.92 18.90 -5.33
N ASP A 162 -11.06 18.89 -4.01
CA ASP A 162 -10.92 20.06 -3.14
C ASP A 162 -9.56 20.08 -2.40
N CYS A 163 -8.52 19.44 -2.96
CA CYS A 163 -7.24 19.21 -2.29
C CYS A 163 -6.62 20.47 -1.67
N PHE A 164 -6.75 21.63 -2.31
CA PHE A 164 -6.19 22.90 -1.84
C PHE A 164 -6.99 23.53 -0.69
N LYS A 165 -8.29 23.23 -0.58
CA LYS A 165 -9.11 23.69 0.55
C LYS A 165 -8.92 22.79 1.78
N ASN A 166 -8.67 21.51 1.53
CA ASN A 166 -8.60 20.48 2.56
C ASN A 166 -7.19 20.27 3.14
N ALA A 167 -6.14 20.73 2.45
CA ALA A 167 -4.76 20.59 2.91
C ALA A 167 -4.46 21.57 4.04
N THR A 168 -3.90 21.06 5.14
CA THR A 168 -3.44 21.90 6.27
C THR A 168 -2.01 22.42 6.08
N ARG A 169 -1.30 21.91 5.07
CA ARG A 169 0.09 22.24 4.75
C ARG A 169 0.32 22.20 3.24
N VAL A 170 1.26 22.99 2.77
CA VAL A 170 1.79 22.91 1.41
C VAL A 170 2.93 21.88 1.42
N ALA A 171 2.94 20.95 0.47
CA ALA A 171 4.01 19.97 0.33
C ALA A 171 5.36 20.63 -0.02
N ASP A 172 6.48 20.02 0.36
CA ASP A 172 7.82 20.55 0.10
C ASP A 172 8.09 20.71 -1.41
N ARG A 173 7.57 19.77 -2.22
CA ARG A 173 7.54 19.86 -3.68
C ARG A 173 6.07 19.86 -4.18
N PRO A 174 5.39 21.03 -4.18
CA PRO A 174 3.93 21.14 -4.40
C PRO A 174 3.41 20.59 -5.72
N TYR A 175 4.26 20.45 -6.73
CA TYR A 175 3.91 19.99 -8.07
C TYR A 175 4.54 18.65 -8.44
N SER A 176 5.24 18.00 -7.51
CA SER A 176 5.88 16.70 -7.77
C SER A 176 4.87 15.55 -7.82
N LEU A 177 5.28 14.42 -8.40
CA LEU A 177 4.46 13.21 -8.49
C LEU A 177 4.14 12.61 -7.12
N MET A 178 5.13 12.49 -6.23
CA MET A 178 4.93 11.74 -4.99
C MET A 178 4.32 12.56 -3.85
N GLU A 179 4.55 13.87 -3.82
CA GLU A 179 4.09 14.74 -2.73
C GLU A 179 2.99 15.72 -3.16
N GLY A 180 3.01 16.12 -4.43
CA GLY A 180 2.30 17.28 -4.91
C GLY A 180 1.12 16.99 -5.85
N LEU A 181 0.67 18.05 -6.51
CA LEU A 181 -0.50 18.08 -7.39
C LEU A 181 -0.42 17.07 -8.53
N ALA A 182 0.77 16.80 -9.08
CA ALA A 182 0.91 15.84 -10.17
C ALA A 182 0.46 14.43 -9.73
N GLY A 183 0.73 14.04 -8.48
CA GLY A 183 0.24 12.80 -7.90
C GLY A 183 -1.27 12.76 -7.71
N THR A 184 -1.83 13.87 -7.21
CA THR A 184 -3.29 14.02 -7.06
C THR A 184 -3.98 13.89 -8.41
N LEU A 185 -3.51 14.61 -9.43
CA LEU A 185 -4.05 14.55 -10.80
C LEU A 185 -3.91 13.16 -11.41
N TYR A 186 -2.77 12.50 -11.18
CA TYR A 186 -2.55 11.13 -11.66
C TYR A 186 -3.61 10.16 -11.11
N PHE A 187 -3.96 10.27 -9.82
CA PHE A 187 -5.04 9.50 -9.22
C PHE A 187 -6.43 9.86 -9.78
N LEU A 188 -6.73 11.15 -9.91
CA LEU A 188 -8.03 11.62 -10.44
C LEU A 188 -8.26 11.13 -11.87
N VAL A 189 -7.24 11.19 -12.73
CA VAL A 189 -7.30 10.62 -14.09
C VAL A 189 -7.42 9.11 -14.02
N GLY A 190 -6.71 8.46 -13.10
CA GLY A 190 -6.79 7.02 -12.88
C GLY A 190 -8.20 6.51 -12.56
N ILE A 191 -8.99 7.27 -11.81
CA ILE A 191 -10.38 6.91 -11.47
C ILE A 191 -11.31 6.89 -12.70
N LEU A 192 -10.94 7.52 -13.81
CA LEU A 192 -11.70 7.44 -15.06
C LEU A 192 -11.61 6.05 -15.71
N ASP A 193 -10.56 5.28 -15.41
CA ASP A 193 -10.41 3.87 -15.82
C ASP A 193 -10.01 3.02 -14.60
N PRO A 194 -10.96 2.73 -13.69
CA PRO A 194 -10.67 2.09 -12.42
C PRO A 194 -10.19 0.64 -12.57
N VAL A 195 -10.41 0.02 -13.74
CA VAL A 195 -10.01 -1.37 -14.01
C VAL A 195 -8.52 -1.44 -14.32
N ASN A 196 -7.99 -0.50 -15.11
CA ASN A 196 -6.60 -0.55 -15.58
C ASN A 196 -5.65 0.39 -14.83
N SER A 197 -6.17 1.33 -14.04
CA SER A 197 -5.35 2.29 -13.31
C SER A 197 -4.47 1.64 -12.24
N LYS A 198 -3.27 2.18 -12.05
CA LYS A 198 -2.25 1.64 -11.13
C LYS A 198 -1.54 2.80 -10.46
N PHE A 199 -1.29 2.72 -9.15
CA PHE A 199 -0.32 3.59 -8.49
C PHE A 199 1.03 3.56 -9.24
N PRO A 200 1.63 4.72 -9.56
CA PRO A 200 2.83 4.77 -10.38
C PRO A 200 3.99 4.11 -9.61
N LEU A 201 4.82 3.31 -10.28
CA LEU A 201 5.88 2.43 -9.72
C LEU A 201 5.44 0.98 -9.48
N LEU A 202 5.18 0.61 -8.22
CA LEU A 202 5.18 -0.78 -7.76
C LEU A 202 3.80 -1.43 -7.66
N SER A 203 2.71 -0.78 -8.09
CA SER A 203 1.37 -1.40 -8.03
C SER A 203 0.94 -2.09 -9.32
N GLY A 204 -0.09 -2.93 -9.21
CA GLY A 204 -0.66 -3.66 -10.32
C GLY A 204 0.13 -4.92 -10.67
N LEU A 205 -0.58 -6.03 -10.55
CA LEU A 205 -0.30 -7.35 -11.10
C LEU A 205 -1.46 -7.74 -11.99
#